data_AF-A0A9X8DK42-F1
#
_entry.id   AF-A0A9X8DK42-F1
#
_cell.length_a   1.000
_cell.length_b   1.000
_cell.length_c   1.000
_cell.angle_alpha   90.00
_cell.angle_beta   90.00
_cell.angle_gamma   90.00
#
_symmetry.space_group_name_H-M   'P 1'
#
loop_
_entity.id
_entity.type
_entity.pdbx_description
1 polymer ?
#
loop_
_entity_poly.entity_id
_entity_poly.type
_entity_poly.pdbx_seq_one_letter_code
_entity_poly.pdbx_strand_id
1 'polypeptide(L)'
;DIYVGHHYTPLEEKWKALTTVASLVAQHVRNGFLETHIRRALIAGASKSEVVQVIMQSASFIGLPKTMDAMKVAHDVFLQGAADSQNQNTVFL
;
A
#
# COMPACT_ATOMS: atom_id res chain seq x y z
N ASP A 1 32.31 -4.65 -10.00
CA ASP A 1 31.38 -4.87 -8.88
C ASP A 1 30.02 -4.33 -9.31
N ILE A 2 28.95 -5.12 -9.20
CA ILE A 2 27.63 -4.84 -9.80
C ILE A 2 26.88 -3.65 -9.17
N TYR A 3 27.56 -2.85 -8.34
CA TYR A 3 26.98 -1.82 -7.49
C TYR A 3 27.49 -0.40 -7.74
N VAL A 4 28.26 -0.15 -8.80
CA VAL A 4 28.80 1.19 -9.09
C VAL A 4 28.32 1.72 -10.44
N GLY A 5 27.16 2.38 -10.43
CA GLY A 5 26.62 3.13 -11.57
C GLY A 5 25.25 3.72 -11.23
N HIS A 6 25.04 5.00 -11.53
CA HIS A 6 23.82 5.77 -11.24
C HIS A 6 22.50 5.03 -11.53
N HIS A 7 21.56 5.09 -10.59
CA HIS A 7 20.13 4.73 -10.72
C HIS A 7 19.74 3.29 -11.08
N TYR A 8 20.53 2.27 -10.72
CA TYR A 8 20.04 0.89 -10.78
C TYR A 8 19.37 0.49 -9.46
N THR A 9 18.06 0.75 -9.33
CA THR A 9 17.28 0.02 -8.31
C THR A 9 16.68 -1.20 -8.97
N PRO A 10 17.14 -2.43 -8.66
CA PRO A 10 16.67 -3.65 -9.34
C PRO A 10 15.16 -3.91 -9.19
N LEU A 11 14.53 -3.26 -8.21
CA LEU A 11 13.12 -3.37 -7.91
C LEU A 11 12.39 -2.08 -8.27
N GLU A 12 11.36 -2.17 -9.11
CA GLU A 12 10.50 -1.02 -9.45
C GLU A 12 9.81 -0.46 -8.19
N GLU A 13 9.47 0.83 -8.22
CA GLU A 13 8.84 1.52 -7.07
C GLU A 13 7.56 0.83 -6.59
N LYS A 14 6.75 0.29 -7.53
CA LYS A 14 5.55 -0.50 -7.20
C LYS A 14 5.86 -1.64 -6.23
N TRP A 15 6.85 -2.45 -6.58
CA TRP A 15 7.19 -3.65 -5.83
C TRP A 15 7.86 -3.32 -4.49
N LYS A 16 8.66 -2.25 -4.43
CA LYS A 16 9.20 -1.72 -3.17
C LYS A 16 8.08 -1.30 -2.21
N ALA A 17 7.09 -0.58 -2.73
CA ALA A 17 5.95 -0.12 -1.93
C ALA A 17 5.10 -1.29 -1.42
N LEU A 18 4.77 -2.26 -2.28
CA LEU A 18 4.02 -3.47 -1.89
C LEU A 18 4.78 -4.32 -0.85
N THR A 19 6.10 -4.45 -1.00
CA THR A 19 6.95 -5.14 0.00
C THR A 19 6.89 -4.42 1.34
N THR A 20 6.90 -3.09 1.33
CA THR A 20 6.80 -2.28 2.54
C THR A 20 5.42 -2.45 3.21
N VAL A 21 4.34 -2.52 2.43
CA VAL A 21 2.99 -2.84 2.93
C VAL A 21 3.01 -4.17 3.68
N ALA A 22 3.54 -5.25 3.09
CA ALA A 22 3.62 -6.56 3.76
C ALA A 22 4.42 -6.49 5.08
N SER A 23 5.55 -5.77 5.09
CA SER A 23 6.35 -5.57 6.29
C SER A 23 5.57 -4.84 7.40
N LEU A 24 4.83 -3.79 7.05
CA LEU A 24 4.04 -3.02 8.02
C LEU A 24 2.85 -3.84 8.57
N VAL A 25 2.26 -4.73 7.77
CA VAL A 25 1.28 -5.71 8.26
C VAL A 25 1.90 -6.60 9.35
N ALA A 26 3.13 -7.10 9.13
CA ALA A 26 3.84 -7.93 10.09
C ALA A 26 4.14 -7.20 11.41
N GLN A 27 4.63 -5.96 11.30
CA GLN A 27 4.98 -5.10 12.42
C GLN A 27 3.76 -4.65 13.24
N HIS A 28 2.58 -4.58 12.61
CA HIS A 28 1.32 -4.24 13.27
C HIS A 28 1.35 -2.86 13.98
N VAL A 29 1.92 -1.87 13.32
CA VAL A 29 2.05 -0.49 13.85
C VAL A 29 0.73 0.27 13.68
N ARG A 30 0.33 1.04 14.71
CA ARG A 30 -1.01 1.68 14.83
C ARG A 30 -1.04 3.19 14.52
N ASN A 31 -0.01 3.75 13.89
CA ASN A 31 0.19 5.20 13.73
C ASN A 31 0.06 5.70 12.28
N GLY A 32 -0.78 5.04 11.46
CA GLY A 32 -1.05 5.48 10.08
C GLY A 32 0.05 5.18 9.06
N PHE A 33 1.20 4.60 9.43
CA PHE A 33 2.25 4.26 8.47
C PHE A 33 1.77 3.32 7.35
N LEU A 34 0.94 2.33 7.70
CA LEU A 34 0.36 1.40 6.74
C LEU A 34 -0.52 2.13 5.72
N GLU A 35 -1.34 3.09 6.18
CA GLU A 35 -2.18 3.91 5.32
C GLU A 35 -1.36 4.67 4.27
N THR A 36 -0.34 5.40 4.73
CA THR A 36 0.56 6.18 3.87
C THR A 36 1.26 5.31 2.82
N HIS A 37 1.67 4.09 3.19
CA HIS A 37 2.37 3.19 2.28
C HIS A 37 1.44 2.47 1.31
N ILE A 38 0.18 2.23 1.69
CA ILE A 38 -0.86 1.79 0.75
C ILE A 38 -1.09 2.88 -0.30
N ARG A 39 -1.24 4.14 0.10
CA ARG A 39 -1.37 5.27 -0.86
C ARG A 39 -0.17 5.39 -1.77
N ARG A 40 1.05 5.28 -1.22
CA ARG A 40 2.28 5.29 -2.01
C ARG A 40 2.33 4.13 -3.02
N ALA A 41 1.87 2.94 -2.65
CA ALA A 41 1.80 1.80 -3.57
C ALA A 41 0.85 2.10 -4.74
N LEU A 42 -0.31 2.71 -4.48
CA LEU A 42 -1.25 3.11 -5.53
C LEU A 42 -0.64 4.17 -6.46
N ILE A 43 0.03 5.19 -5.92
CA ILE A 43 0.73 6.23 -6.69
C ILE A 43 1.85 5.61 -7.55
N ALA A 44 2.53 4.59 -7.04
CA ALA A 44 3.57 3.85 -7.75
C ALA A 44 3.01 2.88 -8.81
N GLY A 45 1.69 2.86 -9.05
CA GLY A 45 1.04 2.07 -10.09
C GLY A 45 0.52 0.70 -9.63
N ALA A 46 0.49 0.40 -8.33
CA ALA A 46 -0.20 -0.78 -7.83
C ALA A 46 -1.72 -0.62 -7.95
N SER A 47 -2.39 -1.68 -8.35
CA SER A 47 -3.84 -1.79 -8.30
C SER A 47 -4.33 -2.06 -6.88
N LYS A 48 -5.60 -1.72 -6.60
CA LYS A 48 -6.26 -2.07 -5.33
C LYS A 48 -6.25 -3.58 -5.08
N SER A 49 -6.39 -4.39 -6.14
CA SER A 49 -6.34 -5.85 -6.06
C SER A 49 -4.97 -6.38 -5.69
N GLU A 50 -3.88 -5.82 -6.22
CA GLU A 50 -2.51 -6.19 -5.81
C GLU A 50 -2.28 -5.90 -4.32
N VAL A 51 -2.73 -4.74 -3.82
CA VAL A 51 -2.65 -4.41 -2.38
C VAL A 51 -3.43 -5.41 -1.54
N VAL A 52 -4.67 -5.71 -1.92
CA VAL A 52 -5.52 -6.69 -1.23
C VAL A 52 -4.88 -8.08 -1.23
N GLN A 53 -4.31 -8.52 -2.35
CA GLN A 53 -3.64 -9.82 -2.42
C GLN A 53 -2.41 -9.90 -1.53
N VAL A 54 -1.58 -8.86 -1.47
CA VAL A 54 -0.41 -8.82 -0.58
C VAL A 54 -0.83 -8.90 0.90
N ILE A 55 -1.87 -8.16 1.28
CA ILE A 55 -2.41 -8.20 2.64
C ILE A 55 -3.02 -9.59 2.91
N MET A 56 -3.85 -10.12 2.01
CA MET A 56 -4.48 -11.43 2.18
C MET A 56 -3.45 -12.57 2.29
N GLN A 57 -2.41 -12.55 1.46
CA GLN A 57 -1.34 -13.55 1.49
C GLN A 57 -0.60 -13.54 2.83
N SER A 58 -0.55 -12.39 3.50
CA SER A 58 0.05 -12.24 4.84
C SER A 58 -0.67 -13.06 5.91
N ALA A 59 -1.95 -13.43 5.72
CA ALA A 59 -2.70 -14.25 6.67
C ALA A 59 -1.99 -15.56 7.01
N SER A 60 -1.35 -16.20 6.03
CA SER A 60 -0.73 -17.52 6.16
C SER A 60 0.53 -17.54 7.02
N PHE A 61 1.25 -16.41 7.12
CA PHE A 61 2.57 -16.36 7.81
C PHE A 61 2.69 -15.26 8.88
N ILE A 62 1.81 -14.25 8.88
CA ILE A 62 1.72 -13.22 9.92
C ILE A 62 0.53 -13.47 10.87
N GLY A 63 -0.50 -14.16 10.39
CA GLY A 63 -1.71 -14.48 11.13
C GLY A 63 -2.90 -13.58 10.80
N LEU A 64 -4.11 -14.12 11.05
CA LEU A 64 -5.38 -13.47 10.70
C LEU A 64 -5.63 -12.13 11.42
N PRO A 65 -5.39 -11.97 12.74
CA PRO A 65 -5.76 -10.74 13.44
C PRO A 65 -5.10 -9.49 12.85
N LYS A 66 -3.78 -9.56 12.60
CA LYS A 66 -3.00 -8.46 12.01
C LYS A 66 -3.42 -8.18 10.57
N THR A 67 -3.69 -9.24 9.81
CA THR A 67 -4.12 -9.15 8.41
C THR A 67 -5.49 -8.50 8.27
N MET A 68 -6.45 -8.87 9.11
CA MET A 68 -7.80 -8.30 9.08
C MET A 68 -7.81 -6.82 9.47
N ASP A 69 -6.98 -6.42 10.43
CA ASP A 69 -6.82 -4.99 10.74
C ASP A 69 -6.18 -4.21 9.58
N ALA A 70 -5.19 -4.79 8.90
CA ALA A 70 -4.62 -4.18 7.69
C ALA A 70 -5.64 -4.07 6.54
N MET A 71 -6.52 -5.07 6.39
CA MET A 71 -7.60 -5.03 5.41
C MET A 71 -8.57 -3.87 5.67
N LYS A 72 -8.88 -3.56 6.94
CA LYS A 72 -9.69 -2.38 7.30
C LYS A 72 -8.99 -1.08 6.87
N VAL A 73 -7.69 -0.94 7.15
CA VAL A 73 -6.92 0.23 6.71
C VAL A 73 -6.94 0.37 5.18
N ALA A 74 -6.75 -0.72 4.44
CA ALA A 74 -6.81 -0.68 2.98
C ALA A 74 -8.19 -0.25 2.47
N HIS A 75 -9.27 -0.78 3.07
CA HIS A 75 -10.64 -0.40 2.77
C HIS A 75 -10.87 1.10 2.97
N ASP A 76 -10.44 1.65 4.12
CA ASP A 76 -10.64 3.06 4.44
C ASP A 76 -9.89 3.98 3.46
N VAL A 77 -8.66 3.63 3.07
CA VAL A 77 -7.90 4.34 2.02
C VAL A 77 -8.64 4.33 0.70
N PHE A 78 -9.20 3.18 0.31
CA PHE A 78 -9.89 3.04 -0.97
C PHE A 78 -11.20 3.84 -1.04
N LEU A 79 -11.90 3.98 0.10
CA LEU A 79 -13.09 4.82 0.21
C LEU A 79 -12.73 6.30 0.14
N GLN A 80 -11.70 6.74 0.86
CA GLN A 80 -11.28 8.14 0.85
C GLN A 80 -10.82 8.59 -0.55
N GLY A 81 -10.04 7.76 -1.25
CA GLY A 81 -9.66 8.07 -2.63
C GLY A 81 -10.84 8.14 -3.60
N ALA A 82 -11.93 7.39 -3.35
CA ALA A 82 -13.16 7.50 -4.14
C ALA A 82 -13.91 8.81 -3.87
N ALA A 83 -13.94 9.29 -2.63
CA ALA A 83 -14.55 10.58 -2.26
C ALA A 83 -13.75 11.77 -2.83
N ASP A 84 -12.42 11.71 -2.78
CA ASP A 84 -11.54 12.76 -3.33
C ASP A 84 -11.72 12.93 -4.84
N SER A 85 -11.98 11.84 -5.55
CA SER A 85 -12.24 11.84 -7.01
C SER A 85 -13.56 12.54 -7.39
N GLN A 86 -14.55 12.56 -6.48
CA GLN A 86 -15.85 13.21 -6.70
C GLN A 86 -15.80 14.71 -6.35
N ASN A 87 -14.97 15.12 -5.39
CA ASN A 87 -14.85 16.51 -4.95
C ASN A 87 -14.08 17.40 -5.94
N GLN A 88 -13.16 16.83 -6.74
CA GLN A 88 -12.42 17.60 -7.75
C GLN A 88 -13.30 18.18 -8.88
N ASN A 89 -14.54 17.71 -9.03
CA ASN A 89 -15.49 18.22 -10.03
C ASN A 89 -16.30 19.45 -9.57
N THR A 90 -16.17 19.91 -8.31
CA THR A 90 -16.98 21.04 -7.78
C THR A 90 -16.19 22.31 -7.51
N VAL A 91 -14.87 22.31 -7.67
CA VAL A 91 -14.00 23.49 -7.41
C VAL A 91 -13.84 24.39 -8.64
N PHE A 92 -14.44 24.03 -9.78
CA PHE A 92 -14.35 24.78 -11.05
C PHE A 92 -15.70 25.32 -11.57
N LEU A 93 -16.70 25.49 -10.70
CA LEU A 93 -17.94 26.20 -11.01
C LEU A 93 -18.08 27.46 -10.16
#